data_AF-A0A0M3B5N6-F1
#
_entry.id   AF-A0A0M3B5N6-F1
#
_cell.length_a   1.000
_cell.length_b   1.000
_cell.length_c   1.000
_cell.angle_alpha   90.00
_cell.angle_beta   90.00
_cell.angle_gamma   90.00
#
_symmetry.space_group_name_H-M   'P 1'
#
loop_
_entity.id
_entity.type
_entity.pdbx_description
1 polymer ?
#
loop_
_entity_poly.entity_id
_entity_poly.type
_entity_poly.pdbx_seq_one_letter_code
_entity_poly.pdbx_strand_id
1 'polypeptide(L)'
;MGLLIADDIHQRKLATYISKESKCFSACSFVFLAGAERKVDGALGVHQISSDSPDLVGAQLAISDIIEVLNRFGTPIDVMHIMFKTPPNDMHVFSQEEVAQYKLNRAAGYGTPAEGAVDAPASIASVDAKTHEQTASGNVSTETDVASVAPEASQLAKLSPLEEFTRRPNRIAVYTGLDLFGDDISSIRATDAGECAKSCLVMDGQCKAFTFNANPKIKRGPNCFLKASAGRADGNSVAFSGRFLSGAESDPPALTLGTIDPTTALYDDIDLPGGDLSRRPERAARTPLDCRLACIDEKSCVAFTYIKPKKECWLKGSIGTPTFGKGMVSGLKKLETFAPAKIISLNE
;
A
#
# COMPACT_ATOMS: atom_id res chain seq x y z
N MET A 1 -11.16 28.94 17.21
CA MET A 1 -9.83 28.29 17.25
C MET A 1 -9.53 27.43 16.02
N GLY A 2 -10.43 26.55 15.56
CA GLY A 2 -10.14 25.65 14.42
C GLY A 2 -9.73 26.35 13.11
N LEU A 3 -10.34 27.49 12.78
CA LEU A 3 -10.02 28.26 11.56
C LEU A 3 -8.60 28.88 11.56
N LEU A 4 -8.06 29.25 12.72
CA LEU A 4 -6.70 29.79 12.81
C LEU A 4 -5.64 28.71 12.54
N ILE A 5 -5.88 27.49 13.04
CA ILE A 5 -5.02 26.33 12.76
C ILE A 5 -5.13 25.96 11.28
N ALA A 6 -6.34 25.96 10.74
CA ALA A 6 -6.58 25.71 9.32
C ALA A 6 -5.85 26.73 8.43
N ASP A 7 -5.86 28.01 8.79
CA ASP A 7 -5.12 29.06 8.06
C ASP A 7 -3.60 28.79 8.05
N ASP A 8 -3.00 28.47 9.19
CA ASP A 8 -1.56 28.15 9.28
C ASP A 8 -1.19 26.90 8.46
N ILE A 9 -2.03 25.84 8.50
CA ILE A 9 -1.87 24.65 7.65
C ILE A 9 -1.85 25.01 6.18
N HIS A 10 -2.80 25.85 5.74
CA HIS A 10 -2.93 26.26 4.36
C HIS A 10 -1.72 27.10 3.91
N GLN A 11 -1.34 28.11 4.71
CA GLN A 11 -0.20 28.99 4.42
C GLN A 11 1.11 28.22 4.33
N ARG A 12 1.33 27.24 5.21
CA ARG A 12 2.52 26.39 5.21
C ARG A 12 2.47 25.23 4.21
N LYS A 13 1.37 25.11 3.46
CA LYS A 13 1.13 24.03 2.49
C LYS A 13 1.30 22.62 3.09
N LEU A 14 0.84 22.45 4.33
CA LEU A 14 0.94 21.15 5.02
C LEU A 14 -0.05 20.15 4.43
N ALA A 15 0.31 18.87 4.50
CA ALA A 15 -0.59 17.77 4.18
C ALA A 15 -1.49 17.43 5.38
N THR A 16 -2.72 17.00 5.10
CA THR A 16 -3.68 16.58 6.11
C THR A 16 -4.12 15.14 5.86
N TYR A 17 -4.20 14.34 6.92
CA TYR A 17 -4.53 12.93 6.84
C TYR A 17 -5.46 12.50 7.98
N ILE A 18 -6.53 11.81 7.63
CA ILE A 18 -7.45 11.17 8.59
C ILE A 18 -7.24 9.67 8.46
N SER A 19 -6.59 9.05 9.44
CA SER A 19 -6.36 7.60 9.46
C SER A 19 -7.67 6.83 9.65
N LYS A 20 -7.67 5.55 9.26
CA LYS A 20 -8.86 4.68 9.23
C LYS A 20 -9.65 4.60 10.55
N GLU A 21 -8.95 4.71 11.68
CA GLU A 21 -9.53 4.67 13.02
C GLU A 21 -9.85 6.06 13.61
N SER A 22 -9.42 7.12 12.93
CA SER A 22 -9.59 8.50 13.37
C SER A 22 -10.88 9.13 12.84
N LYS A 23 -11.38 10.09 13.60
CA LYS A 23 -12.56 10.90 13.25
C LYS A 23 -12.19 12.38 13.26
N CYS A 24 -12.55 13.10 12.20
CA CYS A 24 -12.31 14.52 12.07
C CYS A 24 -13.63 15.24 11.78
N PHE A 25 -14.28 15.68 12.86
CA PHE A 25 -15.63 16.25 12.81
C PHE A 25 -15.64 17.73 13.20
N SER A 26 -16.68 18.44 12.77
CA SER A 26 -16.93 19.84 13.17
C SER A 26 -15.69 20.71 12.87
N ALA A 27 -15.13 21.41 13.85
CA ALA A 27 -13.96 22.28 13.69
C ALA A 27 -12.73 21.58 13.05
N CYS A 28 -12.56 20.27 13.25
CA CYS A 28 -11.47 19.51 12.62
C CYS A 28 -11.61 19.46 11.09
N SER A 29 -12.84 19.45 10.55
CA SER A 29 -13.05 19.37 9.10
C SER A 29 -12.42 20.55 8.37
N PHE A 30 -12.43 21.76 8.93
CA PHE A 30 -11.74 22.92 8.40
C PHE A 30 -10.21 22.74 8.38
N VAL A 31 -9.66 22.15 9.44
CA VAL A 31 -8.22 21.83 9.55
C VAL A 31 -7.84 20.83 8.45
N PHE A 32 -8.63 19.79 8.24
CA PHE A 32 -8.41 18.84 7.15
C PHE A 32 -8.51 19.50 5.77
N LEU A 33 -9.58 20.27 5.54
CA LEU A 33 -9.82 20.98 4.29
C LEU A 33 -8.80 22.09 4.02
N ALA A 34 -7.98 22.52 4.97
CA ALA A 34 -6.90 23.46 4.69
C ALA A 34 -5.71 22.86 3.93
N GLY A 35 -5.52 21.53 4.03
CA GLY A 35 -4.32 20.86 3.54
C GLY A 35 -4.04 21.10 2.06
N ALA A 36 -2.78 21.26 1.67
CA ALA A 36 -2.39 21.32 0.26
C ALA A 36 -2.55 19.95 -0.41
N GLU A 37 -2.24 18.90 0.34
CA GLU A 37 -2.51 17.50 0.03
C GLU A 37 -3.38 16.92 1.12
N ARG A 38 -4.33 16.04 0.74
CA ARG A 38 -5.35 15.56 1.66
C ARG A 38 -5.66 14.11 1.40
N LYS A 39 -5.79 13.32 2.47
CA LYS A 39 -6.29 11.94 2.39
C LYS A 39 -7.22 11.59 3.54
N VAL A 40 -8.37 10.99 3.21
CA VAL A 40 -9.37 10.47 4.15
C VAL A 40 -9.44 8.95 4.03
N ASP A 41 -8.86 8.25 5.01
CA ASP A 41 -9.08 6.80 5.19
C ASP A 41 -10.11 6.53 6.32
N GLY A 42 -10.24 7.46 7.28
CA GLY A 42 -11.20 7.41 8.39
C GLY A 42 -12.49 8.15 8.12
N ALA A 43 -13.02 8.83 9.14
CA ALA A 43 -14.29 9.55 9.06
C ALA A 43 -14.09 11.07 9.04
N LEU A 44 -14.50 11.72 7.94
CA LEU A 44 -14.61 13.18 7.82
C LEU A 44 -16.08 13.56 7.98
N GLY A 45 -16.37 14.53 8.85
CA GLY A 45 -17.73 14.94 9.15
C GLY A 45 -17.90 16.45 9.19
N VAL A 46 -18.98 16.93 8.58
CA VAL A 46 -19.31 18.36 8.50
C VAL A 46 -20.74 18.61 8.96
N HIS A 47 -20.98 19.80 9.50
CA HIS A 47 -22.29 20.31 9.88
C HIS A 47 -22.27 21.84 9.86
N GLN A 48 -23.45 22.48 9.93
CA GLN A 48 -23.53 23.93 9.88
C GLN A 48 -23.04 24.59 11.19
N ILE A 49 -22.71 25.87 11.13
CA ILE A 49 -22.35 26.61 12.34
C ILE A 49 -23.58 26.87 13.23
N SER A 50 -23.44 26.67 14.54
CA SER A 50 -24.43 27.06 15.55
C SER A 50 -24.04 28.36 16.24
N SER A 51 -25.06 29.15 16.61
CA SER A 51 -24.92 30.31 17.50
C SER A 51 -26.01 30.24 18.57
N ASP A 52 -25.62 30.52 19.82
CA ASP A 52 -26.56 30.61 20.95
C ASP A 52 -27.31 31.96 21.00
N SER A 53 -26.89 32.93 20.17
CA SER A 53 -27.53 34.24 20.03
C SER A 53 -28.36 34.31 18.73
N PRO A 54 -29.60 34.82 18.76
CA PRO A 54 -30.46 35.00 17.58
C PRO A 54 -30.04 36.22 16.73
N ASP A 55 -28.74 36.43 16.55
CA ASP A 55 -28.18 37.48 15.70
C ASP A 55 -28.03 36.98 14.26
N LEU A 56 -29.04 37.28 13.44
CA LEU A 56 -29.05 36.91 12.03
C LEU A 56 -27.96 37.63 11.23
N VAL A 57 -27.60 38.87 11.59
CA VAL A 57 -26.59 39.64 10.87
C VAL A 57 -25.21 39.07 11.18
N GLY A 58 -24.92 38.81 12.46
CA GLY A 58 -23.69 38.15 12.89
C GLY A 58 -23.54 36.76 12.27
N ALA A 59 -24.61 35.98 12.19
CA ALA A 59 -24.59 34.68 11.53
C ALA A 59 -24.28 34.77 10.04
N GLN A 60 -24.85 35.75 9.32
CA GLN A 60 -24.56 35.98 7.91
C GLN A 60 -23.11 36.37 7.65
N LEU A 61 -22.55 37.25 8.48
CA LEU A 61 -21.14 37.64 8.40
C LEU A 61 -20.23 36.44 8.65
N ALA A 62 -20.50 35.65 9.69
CA ALA A 62 -19.72 34.45 9.99
C ALA A 62 -19.78 33.41 8.84
N ILE A 63 -20.94 33.21 8.22
CA ILE A 63 -21.07 32.31 7.06
C ILE A 63 -20.27 32.85 5.87
N SER A 64 -20.31 34.16 5.61
CA SER A 64 -19.51 34.79 4.55
C SER A 64 -18.02 34.53 4.73
N ASP A 65 -17.51 34.76 5.94
CA ASP A 65 -16.09 34.53 6.28
C ASP A 65 -15.70 33.05 6.09
N ILE A 66 -16.58 32.13 6.49
CA ILE A 66 -16.34 30.69 6.31
C ILE A 66 -16.30 30.32 4.83
N ILE A 67 -17.22 30.82 4.02
CA ILE A 67 -17.26 30.55 2.57
C ILE A 67 -15.98 31.08 1.91
N GLU A 68 -15.53 32.27 2.28
CA GLU A 68 -14.27 32.84 1.78
C GLU A 68 -13.08 31.91 2.09
N VAL A 69 -12.97 31.47 3.34
CA VAL A 69 -11.91 30.55 3.78
C VAL A 69 -11.99 29.20 3.06
N LEU A 70 -13.19 28.60 2.95
CA LEU A 70 -13.37 27.32 2.27
C LEU A 70 -13.08 27.39 0.77
N ASN A 71 -13.43 28.51 0.12
CA ASN A 71 -13.07 28.79 -1.27
C ASN A 71 -11.56 28.91 -1.45
N ARG A 72 -10.87 29.63 -0.55
CA ARG A 72 -9.40 29.74 -0.56
C ARG A 72 -8.72 28.38 -0.40
N PHE A 73 -9.32 27.50 0.41
CA PHE A 73 -8.88 26.11 0.52
C PHE A 73 -9.21 25.26 -0.72
N GLY A 74 -9.96 25.79 -1.70
CA GLY A 74 -10.45 25.05 -2.85
C GLY A 74 -11.38 23.91 -2.46
N THR A 75 -12.23 24.14 -1.45
CA THR A 75 -13.27 23.19 -1.03
C THR A 75 -14.35 23.14 -2.11
N PRO A 76 -14.80 21.95 -2.56
CA PRO A 76 -15.88 21.85 -3.53
C PRO A 76 -17.18 22.49 -3.03
N ILE A 77 -17.92 23.15 -3.92
CA ILE A 77 -19.20 23.78 -3.59
C ILE A 77 -20.21 22.76 -3.04
N ASP A 78 -20.22 21.53 -3.57
CA ASP A 78 -21.10 20.47 -3.08
C ASP A 78 -20.84 20.13 -1.60
N VAL A 79 -19.57 20.13 -1.18
CA VAL A 79 -19.16 19.90 0.22
C VAL A 79 -19.64 21.04 1.11
N MET A 80 -19.52 22.29 0.64
CA MET A 80 -20.03 23.46 1.34
C MET A 80 -21.55 23.41 1.50
N HIS A 81 -22.27 23.05 0.44
CA HIS A 81 -23.72 22.91 0.48
C HIS A 81 -24.16 21.83 1.48
N ILE A 82 -23.51 20.67 1.49
CA ILE A 82 -23.76 19.60 2.46
C ILE A 82 -23.50 20.08 3.89
N MET A 83 -22.36 20.76 4.12
CA MET A 83 -22.01 21.32 5.42
C MET A 83 -23.11 22.27 5.93
N PHE A 84 -23.49 23.28 5.15
CA PHE A 84 -24.47 24.29 5.58
C PHE A 84 -25.92 23.77 5.65
N LYS A 85 -26.26 22.70 4.94
CA LYS A 85 -27.59 22.08 5.02
C LYS A 85 -27.74 21.12 6.21
N THR A 86 -26.63 20.58 6.72
CA THR A 86 -26.65 19.62 7.84
C THR A 86 -26.93 20.35 9.16
N PRO A 87 -27.98 19.98 9.94
CA PRO A 87 -28.32 20.62 11.22
C PRO A 87 -27.16 20.66 12.22
N PRO A 88 -27.07 21.64 13.14
CA PRO A 88 -25.95 21.73 14.07
C PRO A 88 -25.88 20.59 15.10
N ASN A 89 -27.02 19.91 15.32
CA ASN A 89 -27.14 18.76 16.20
C ASN A 89 -26.96 17.42 15.45
N ASP A 90 -26.60 17.47 14.17
CA ASP A 90 -26.37 16.32 13.31
C ASP A 90 -24.96 16.38 12.70
N MET A 91 -24.52 15.29 12.06
CA MET A 91 -23.22 15.21 11.42
C MET A 91 -23.34 14.44 10.11
N HIS A 92 -23.08 15.11 9.00
CA HIS A 92 -22.91 14.41 7.74
C HIS A 92 -21.49 13.86 7.68
N VAL A 93 -21.37 12.54 7.84
CA VAL A 93 -20.10 11.81 7.70
C VAL A 93 -20.02 11.29 6.27
N PHE A 94 -19.03 11.77 5.52
CA PHE A 94 -18.85 11.38 4.13
C PHE A 94 -18.49 9.90 4.01
N SER A 95 -19.22 9.20 3.14
CA SER A 95 -18.85 7.86 2.67
C SER A 95 -17.58 7.90 1.80
N GLN A 96 -16.95 6.75 1.58
CA GLN A 96 -15.75 6.68 0.73
C GLN A 96 -16.09 6.99 -0.74
N GLU A 97 -17.32 6.68 -1.15
CA GLU A 97 -17.88 7.05 -2.44
C GLU A 97 -18.00 8.57 -2.58
N GLU A 98 -18.51 9.26 -1.55
CA GLU A 98 -18.61 10.72 -1.53
C GLU A 98 -17.23 11.39 -1.46
N VAL A 99 -16.28 10.82 -0.71
CA VAL A 99 -14.88 11.29 -0.68
C VAL A 99 -14.28 11.29 -2.08
N ALA A 100 -14.54 10.23 -2.86
CA ALA A 100 -14.10 10.15 -4.25
C ALA A 100 -14.88 11.11 -5.16
N GLN A 101 -16.21 11.13 -5.06
CA GLN A 101 -17.11 11.97 -5.88
C GLN A 101 -16.78 13.45 -5.74
N TYR A 102 -16.62 13.94 -4.51
CA TYR A 102 -16.34 15.33 -4.22
C TYR A 102 -14.84 15.65 -4.25
N LYS A 103 -13.97 14.70 -4.60
CA LYS A 103 -12.51 14.91 -4.67
C LYS A 103 -11.94 15.49 -3.38
N LEU A 104 -12.41 14.96 -2.24
CA LEU A 104 -11.92 15.37 -0.91
C LEU A 104 -10.47 14.94 -0.68
N ASN A 105 -10.04 13.86 -1.35
CA ASN A 105 -8.64 13.48 -1.46
C ASN A 105 -7.94 14.31 -2.54
N ARG A 106 -6.75 14.84 -2.22
CA ARG A 106 -5.95 15.68 -3.12
C ARG A 106 -4.49 15.26 -3.09
N ALA A 107 -3.94 14.90 -4.24
CA ALA A 107 -2.51 14.62 -4.42
C ALA A 107 -1.72 15.89 -4.76
N ALA A 108 -0.40 15.86 -4.57
CA ALA A 108 0.49 16.97 -4.89
C ALA A 108 0.31 17.45 -6.35
N GLY A 109 0.14 18.75 -6.55
CA GLY A 109 0.03 19.37 -7.88
C GLY A 109 -1.39 19.60 -8.40
N TYR A 110 -2.43 19.14 -7.71
CA TYR A 110 -3.83 19.45 -8.08
C TYR A 110 -4.31 20.74 -7.40
N GLY A 111 -4.15 21.87 -8.09
CA GLY A 111 -5.08 23.01 -7.99
C GLY A 111 -4.61 24.22 -7.19
N THR A 112 -3.87 25.11 -7.84
CA THR A 112 -4.16 26.55 -7.79
C THR A 112 -4.95 26.90 -9.05
N PRO A 113 -6.24 27.30 -8.96
CA PRO A 113 -6.81 28.15 -10.00
C PRO A 113 -5.97 29.43 -10.04
N ALA A 114 -5.52 29.82 -11.23
CA ALA A 114 -4.75 31.05 -11.43
C ALA A 114 -5.55 32.25 -10.90
N GLU A 115 -4.90 33.08 -10.08
CA GLU A 115 -5.42 34.39 -9.71
C GLU A 115 -5.66 35.22 -10.98
N GLY A 116 -6.88 35.76 -11.10
CA GLY A 116 -7.14 37.02 -11.79
C GLY A 116 -7.30 36.97 -13.30
N ALA A 117 -8.53 36.82 -13.77
CA ALA A 117 -9.02 37.50 -14.98
C ALA A 117 -10.54 37.68 -14.86
N VAL A 118 -10.95 38.72 -14.13
CA VAL A 118 -12.28 39.32 -14.32
C VAL A 118 -12.17 40.19 -15.56
N ASP A 119 -12.88 39.84 -16.62
CA ASP A 119 -13.08 40.75 -17.75
C ASP A 119 -14.58 40.96 -17.97
N ALA A 120 -14.95 42.23 -18.02
CA ALA A 120 -16.31 42.74 -18.19
C ALA A 120 -16.70 42.76 -19.69
N PRO A 121 -17.98 42.98 -20.04
CA PRO A 121 -18.57 42.37 -21.23
C PRO A 121 -18.26 43.08 -22.55
N ALA A 122 -18.33 42.26 -23.60
CA ALA A 122 -18.06 42.55 -25.00
C ALA A 122 -18.88 43.71 -25.60
N SER A 123 -18.20 44.53 -26.39
CA SER A 123 -18.78 45.45 -27.38
C SER A 123 -18.65 44.88 -28.81
N ILE A 124 -19.68 45.13 -29.60
CA ILE A 124 -20.02 44.53 -30.90
C ILE A 124 -19.55 45.44 -32.07
N ALA A 125 -19.27 44.80 -33.22
CA ALA A 125 -19.16 45.34 -34.59
C ALA A 125 -17.91 46.19 -34.91
N SER A 126 -17.30 46.17 -36.11
CA SER A 126 -17.83 45.90 -37.45
C SER A 126 -16.70 45.71 -38.49
N VAL A 127 -16.95 44.82 -39.47
CA VAL A 127 -16.64 44.81 -40.93
C VAL A 127 -15.67 45.90 -41.46
N ASP A 128 -14.70 45.68 -42.36
CA ASP A 128 -14.84 45.18 -43.73
C ASP A 128 -13.49 45.23 -44.51
N ALA A 129 -13.41 44.44 -45.59
CA ALA A 129 -12.65 44.63 -46.86
C ALA A 129 -11.11 44.82 -46.85
N LYS A 130 -10.26 44.30 -47.77
CA LYS A 130 -10.42 43.67 -49.09
C LYS A 130 -9.04 43.17 -49.62
N THR A 131 -9.05 42.01 -50.31
CA THR A 131 -8.29 41.59 -51.54
C THR A 131 -6.79 41.90 -51.77
N HIS A 132 -5.99 40.86 -52.08
CA HIS A 132 -5.54 40.41 -53.43
C HIS A 132 -4.63 39.15 -53.27
N GLU A 133 -4.90 38.02 -53.96
CA GLU A 133 -4.19 37.54 -55.19
C GLU A 133 -2.65 37.54 -55.06
N GLN A 134 -1.85 36.52 -55.42
CA GLN A 134 -1.95 35.45 -56.42
C GLN A 134 -0.74 34.48 -56.25
N THR A 135 -0.93 33.22 -56.67
CA THR A 135 0.01 32.32 -57.39
C THR A 135 1.28 31.69 -56.78
N ALA A 136 1.39 30.38 -57.10
CA ALA A 136 2.56 29.63 -57.58
C ALA A 136 3.45 28.86 -56.58
N SER A 137 3.10 27.57 -56.43
CA SER A 137 3.89 26.36 -56.76
C SER A 137 5.43 26.48 -56.84
N GLY A 138 6.13 25.59 -56.12
CA GLY A 138 7.56 25.30 -56.35
C GLY A 138 8.17 24.32 -55.33
N ASN A 139 8.35 23.06 -55.77
CA ASN A 139 9.10 21.95 -55.15
C ASN A 139 10.42 22.35 -54.47
N VAL A 140 10.73 21.74 -53.31
CA VAL A 140 12.03 21.07 -52.97
C VAL A 140 11.73 20.07 -51.82
N SER A 141 11.62 18.77 -52.12
CA SER A 141 12.66 17.73 -51.94
C SER A 141 13.26 17.63 -50.53
N THR A 142 12.90 16.52 -49.91
CA THR A 142 13.37 15.88 -48.69
C THR A 142 14.89 15.77 -48.55
N GLU A 143 15.42 16.19 -47.41
CA GLU A 143 16.57 15.55 -46.77
C GLU A 143 16.24 15.25 -45.30
N THR A 144 16.32 13.97 -44.98
CA THR A 144 16.21 13.35 -43.67
C THR A 144 17.43 13.69 -42.81
N ASP A 145 17.22 14.40 -41.70
CA ASP A 145 18.18 14.44 -40.60
C ASP A 145 17.61 13.70 -39.39
N VAL A 146 18.30 12.62 -39.05
CA VAL A 146 18.05 11.74 -37.92
C VAL A 146 18.58 12.46 -36.67
N ALA A 147 17.70 13.18 -35.98
CA ALA A 147 17.99 13.70 -34.65
C ALA A 147 17.77 12.58 -33.62
N SER A 148 18.89 12.09 -33.08
CA SER A 148 18.99 11.17 -31.96
C SER A 148 18.22 11.69 -30.74
N VAL A 149 17.14 10.99 -30.38
CA VAL A 149 16.47 11.15 -29.09
C VAL A 149 17.37 10.54 -28.02
N ALA A 150 18.08 11.39 -27.27
CA ALA A 150 18.68 10.99 -26.01
C ALA A 150 17.55 10.61 -25.03
N PRO A 151 17.67 9.53 -24.24
CA PRO A 151 16.66 9.19 -23.26
C PRO A 151 16.70 10.23 -22.15
N GLU A 152 15.56 10.87 -21.89
CA GLU A 152 15.36 11.70 -20.71
C GLU A 152 15.73 10.90 -19.48
N ALA A 153 16.74 11.40 -18.77
CA ALA A 153 17.15 10.88 -17.48
C ALA A 153 15.94 10.92 -16.55
N SER A 154 15.54 9.74 -16.08
CA SER A 154 14.62 9.50 -14.97
C SER A 154 15.01 10.38 -13.77
N GLN A 155 14.38 11.56 -13.65
CA GLN A 155 14.21 12.18 -12.36
C GLN A 155 13.21 11.34 -11.60
N LEU A 156 13.71 10.54 -10.66
CA LEU A 156 12.93 9.92 -9.61
C LEU A 156 12.04 11.03 -9.01
N ALA A 157 10.74 11.03 -9.30
CA ALA A 157 9.82 11.98 -8.71
C ALA A 157 9.92 11.83 -7.19
N LYS A 158 10.40 12.87 -6.49
CA LYS A 158 10.39 12.89 -5.02
C LYS A 158 8.94 12.67 -4.59
N LEU A 159 8.71 11.65 -3.76
CA LEU A 159 7.41 11.37 -3.18
C LEU A 159 6.87 12.62 -2.47
N SER A 160 5.56 12.82 -2.51
CA SER A 160 4.95 13.92 -1.79
C SER A 160 5.09 13.72 -0.26
N PRO A 161 5.03 14.79 0.56
CA PRO A 161 5.07 14.66 2.02
C PRO A 161 3.98 13.73 2.58
N LEU A 162 2.79 13.74 1.98
CA LEU A 162 1.70 12.86 2.37
C LEU A 162 1.98 11.41 1.99
N GLU A 163 2.53 11.16 0.81
CA GLU A 163 2.94 9.83 0.38
C GLU A 163 4.06 9.27 1.25
N GLU A 164 5.04 10.10 1.61
CA GLU A 164 6.12 9.72 2.51
C GLU A 164 5.56 9.38 3.90
N PHE A 165 4.71 10.23 4.46
CA PHE A 165 4.09 10.00 5.77
C PHE A 165 3.22 8.74 5.79
N THR A 166 2.38 8.54 4.77
CA THR A 166 1.48 7.39 4.70
C THR A 166 2.20 6.08 4.35
N ARG A 167 3.42 6.12 3.80
CA ARG A 167 4.25 4.94 3.57
C ARG A 167 5.13 4.57 4.76
N ARG A 168 5.40 5.51 5.67
CA ARG A 168 6.19 5.23 6.87
C ARG A 168 5.45 4.24 7.78
N PRO A 169 6.12 3.15 8.20
CA PRO A 169 5.49 2.21 9.10
C PRO A 169 5.39 2.82 10.50
N ASN A 170 4.21 2.73 11.09
CA ASN A 170 3.95 3.17 12.46
C ASN A 170 3.58 2.02 13.39
N ARG A 171 3.39 0.81 12.83
CA ARG A 171 3.08 -0.41 13.56
C ARG A 171 3.84 -1.59 12.94
N ILE A 172 3.98 -2.66 13.72
CA ILE A 172 4.53 -3.93 13.25
C ILE A 172 3.67 -5.10 13.73
N ALA A 173 3.27 -5.98 12.81
CA ALA A 173 2.67 -7.26 13.13
C ALA A 173 3.75 -8.33 13.18
N VAL A 174 3.89 -9.03 14.31
CA VAL A 174 4.86 -10.11 14.49
C VAL A 174 4.19 -11.47 14.46
N TYR A 175 4.87 -12.46 13.88
CA TYR A 175 4.38 -13.81 13.67
C TYR A 175 5.41 -14.84 14.15
N THR A 176 4.93 -15.88 14.80
CA THR A 176 5.73 -17.06 15.18
C THR A 176 5.38 -18.22 14.26
N GLY A 177 6.38 -18.93 13.75
CA GLY A 177 6.18 -20.08 12.88
C GLY A 177 5.86 -19.74 11.42
N LEU A 178 5.71 -18.45 11.10
CA LEU A 178 5.46 -17.96 9.74
C LEU A 178 6.77 -17.46 9.14
N ASP A 179 7.18 -18.06 8.03
CA ASP A 179 8.23 -17.59 7.14
C ASP A 179 7.61 -16.73 6.05
N LEU A 180 8.13 -15.51 5.90
CA LEU A 180 7.83 -14.67 4.75
C LEU A 180 8.94 -14.97 3.77
N PHE A 181 8.64 -15.71 2.69
CA PHE A 181 9.62 -16.26 1.78
C PHE A 181 9.77 -15.40 0.51
N GLY A 182 11.03 -15.16 0.10
CA GLY A 182 11.35 -14.37 -1.10
C GLY A 182 11.43 -12.86 -0.85
N ASP A 183 11.67 -12.10 -1.91
CA ASP A 183 11.84 -10.63 -1.90
C ASP A 183 12.91 -10.10 -0.92
N ASP A 184 13.94 -10.90 -0.65
CA ASP A 184 15.05 -10.52 0.21
C ASP A 184 15.88 -9.40 -0.42
N ILE A 185 15.95 -8.24 0.25
CA ILE A 185 16.84 -7.14 -0.10
C ILE A 185 18.26 -7.41 0.43
N SER A 186 18.32 -7.93 1.65
CA SER A 186 19.58 -8.18 2.35
C SER A 186 19.43 -9.34 3.34
N SER A 187 20.53 -10.06 3.53
CA SER A 187 20.63 -11.17 4.47
C SER A 187 21.78 -10.89 5.42
N ILE A 188 21.47 -10.67 6.70
CA ILE A 188 22.44 -10.31 7.72
C ILE A 188 22.42 -11.31 8.88
N ARG A 189 23.40 -11.20 9.76
CA ARG A 189 23.38 -11.89 11.04
C ARG A 189 22.93 -10.91 12.12
N ALA A 190 21.90 -11.29 12.85
CA ALA A 190 21.38 -10.57 14.01
C ALA A 190 21.44 -11.47 15.25
N THR A 191 21.65 -10.88 16.41
CA THR A 191 21.67 -11.58 17.70
C THR A 191 20.29 -12.07 18.11
N ASP A 192 19.25 -11.28 17.81
CA ASP A 192 17.86 -11.60 18.06
C ASP A 192 16.92 -10.99 16.98
N ALA A 193 15.62 -11.28 17.12
CA ALA A 193 14.60 -10.76 16.22
C ALA A 193 14.38 -9.24 16.34
N GLY A 194 14.68 -8.63 17.50
CA GLY A 194 14.58 -7.20 17.72
C GLY A 194 15.65 -6.42 16.95
N GLU A 195 16.89 -6.90 16.97
CA GLU A 195 17.97 -6.37 16.14
C GLU A 195 17.63 -6.52 14.65
N CYS A 196 17.10 -7.69 14.23
CA CYS A 196 16.64 -7.90 12.87
C CYS A 196 15.54 -6.90 12.45
N ALA A 197 14.55 -6.68 13.32
CA ALA A 197 13.49 -5.69 13.10
C ALA A 197 14.07 -4.27 12.96
N LYS A 198 15.01 -3.90 13.83
CA LYS A 198 15.67 -2.59 13.80
C LYS A 198 16.43 -2.38 12.49
N SER A 199 17.15 -3.39 12.00
CA SER A 199 17.84 -3.32 10.71
C SER A 199 16.89 -3.12 9.53
N CYS A 200 15.65 -3.63 9.60
CA CYS A 200 14.62 -3.35 8.60
C CYS A 200 14.08 -1.92 8.74
N LEU A 201 13.79 -1.48 9.97
CA LEU A 201 13.16 -0.19 10.24
C LEU A 201 13.99 1.01 9.78
N VAL A 202 15.34 0.91 9.89
CA VAL A 202 16.26 1.97 9.45
C VAL A 202 16.42 2.09 7.94
N MET A 203 15.70 1.29 7.14
CA MET A 203 15.75 1.33 5.66
C MET A 203 14.68 2.24 5.05
N ASP A 204 14.18 3.23 5.79
CA ASP A 204 13.26 4.27 5.30
C ASP A 204 12.07 3.75 4.46
N GLY A 205 11.46 2.64 4.90
CA GLY A 205 10.31 2.01 4.24
C GLY A 205 10.63 1.17 2.99
N GLN A 206 11.91 1.03 2.61
CA GLN A 206 12.33 0.06 1.59
C GLN A 206 12.13 -1.37 2.08
N CYS A 207 12.46 -1.62 3.35
CA CYS A 207 12.20 -2.90 4.00
C CYS A 207 10.81 -2.87 4.64
N LYS A 208 9.93 -3.77 4.16
CA LYS A 208 8.53 -3.87 4.60
C LYS A 208 8.27 -5.07 5.50
N ALA A 209 9.18 -6.04 5.48
CA ALA A 209 9.08 -7.20 6.33
C ALA A 209 10.47 -7.81 6.60
N PHE A 210 10.55 -8.67 7.60
CA PHE A 210 11.71 -9.51 7.82
C PHE A 210 11.29 -10.91 8.26
N THR A 211 12.20 -11.86 8.08
CA THR A 211 12.14 -13.15 8.76
C THR A 211 13.45 -13.42 9.48
N PHE A 212 13.37 -13.72 10.77
CA PHE A 212 14.46 -14.13 11.62
C PHE A 212 14.39 -15.64 11.87
N ASN A 213 15.47 -16.35 11.57
CA ASN A 213 15.62 -17.76 11.88
C ASN A 213 16.11 -17.93 13.33
N ALA A 214 15.18 -18.28 14.21
CA ALA A 214 15.41 -18.45 15.64
C ALA A 214 16.01 -19.81 16.02
N ASN A 215 16.47 -20.62 15.06
CA ASN A 215 17.08 -21.91 15.34
C ASN A 215 18.42 -21.74 16.10
N PRO A 216 18.53 -22.21 17.36
CA PRO A 216 19.73 -22.00 18.18
C PRO A 216 20.96 -22.77 17.66
N LYS A 217 20.76 -23.73 16.74
CA LYS A 217 21.83 -24.50 16.10
C LYS A 217 22.58 -23.68 15.04
N ILE A 218 22.03 -22.58 14.55
CA ILE A 218 22.68 -21.73 13.53
C ILE A 218 23.77 -20.87 14.17
N LYS A 219 25.02 -21.32 14.04
CA LYS A 219 26.19 -20.61 14.59
C LYS A 219 26.90 -19.69 13.59
N ARG A 220 26.66 -19.87 12.29
CA ARG A 220 27.30 -19.11 11.20
C ARG A 220 26.29 -18.81 10.10
N GLY A 221 26.60 -17.82 9.27
CA GLY A 221 25.74 -17.38 8.18
C GLY A 221 24.63 -16.40 8.63
N PRO A 222 23.84 -15.89 7.68
CA PRO A 222 22.73 -15.01 7.98
C PRO A 222 21.60 -15.78 8.67
N ASN A 223 20.93 -15.12 9.59
CA ASN A 223 19.71 -15.58 10.25
C ASN A 223 18.62 -14.51 10.24
N CYS A 224 18.89 -13.35 9.65
CA CYS A 224 17.94 -12.25 9.50
C CYS A 224 17.85 -11.90 8.02
N PHE A 225 16.64 -12.03 7.48
CA PHE A 225 16.35 -11.86 6.07
C PHE A 225 15.40 -10.67 5.92
N LEU A 226 15.93 -9.55 5.42
CA LEU A 226 15.25 -8.26 5.27
C LEU A 226 14.58 -8.20 3.90
N LYS A 227 13.31 -7.77 3.84
CA LYS A 227 12.47 -7.99 2.66
C LYS A 227 11.81 -6.72 2.13
N ALA A 228 11.76 -6.59 0.81
CA ALA A 228 11.10 -5.48 0.11
C ALA A 228 9.57 -5.54 0.21
N SER A 229 9.03 -6.73 0.47
CA SER A 229 7.60 -7.01 0.59
C SER A 229 7.37 -8.14 1.60
N ALA A 230 6.11 -8.44 1.92
CA ALA A 230 5.79 -9.60 2.75
C ALA A 230 6.03 -10.95 2.04
N GLY A 231 6.29 -10.95 0.73
CA GLY A 231 6.60 -12.15 -0.04
C GLY A 231 5.49 -13.21 0.01
N ARG A 232 5.89 -14.47 -0.16
CA ARG A 232 5.02 -15.65 -0.03
C ARG A 232 4.98 -16.12 1.41
N ALA A 233 3.80 -16.30 1.97
CA ALA A 233 3.63 -16.92 3.28
C ALA A 233 3.96 -18.43 3.23
N ASP A 234 4.74 -18.90 4.19
CA ASP A 234 5.10 -20.31 4.34
C ASP A 234 5.27 -20.70 5.82
N GLY A 235 5.07 -21.96 6.16
CA GLY A 235 5.21 -22.45 7.53
C GLY A 235 6.62 -22.92 7.83
N ASN A 236 7.19 -22.45 8.94
CA ASN A 236 8.49 -22.86 9.45
C ASN A 236 8.55 -22.60 10.96
N SER A 237 8.55 -23.65 11.78
CA SER A 237 8.48 -23.52 13.25
C SER A 237 9.61 -22.72 13.90
N VAL A 238 10.75 -22.53 13.21
CA VAL A 238 11.86 -21.70 13.71
C VAL A 238 11.86 -20.28 13.14
N ALA A 239 10.90 -19.91 12.30
CA ALA A 239 10.77 -18.56 11.77
C ALA A 239 10.06 -17.63 12.75
N PHE A 240 10.65 -16.45 12.95
CA PHE A 240 10.01 -15.30 13.58
C PHE A 240 9.98 -14.18 12.56
N SER A 241 8.79 -13.79 12.12
CA SER A 241 8.64 -12.78 11.07
C SER A 241 7.97 -11.51 11.60
N GLY A 242 8.36 -10.37 11.05
CA GLY A 242 7.72 -9.09 11.29
C GLY A 242 7.28 -8.46 9.98
N ARG A 243 6.05 -7.97 9.92
CA ARG A 243 5.55 -7.16 8.80
C ARG A 243 5.26 -5.75 9.32
N PHE A 244 5.94 -4.77 8.73
CA PHE A 244 5.73 -3.37 9.02
C PHE A 244 4.44 -2.89 8.36
N LEU A 245 3.66 -2.11 9.11
CA LEU A 245 2.36 -1.60 8.72
C LEU A 245 2.36 -0.08 8.81
N SER A 246 1.85 0.55 7.77
CA SER A 246 1.51 1.97 7.80
C SER A 246 0.22 2.22 8.59
N GLY A 247 -0.01 3.49 8.93
CA GLY A 247 -1.26 3.93 9.57
C GLY A 247 -2.48 3.89 8.64
N ALA A 248 -2.29 3.63 7.35
CA ALA A 248 -3.37 3.42 6.38
C ALA A 248 -3.81 1.96 6.28
N GLU A 249 -2.92 1.02 6.64
CA GLU A 249 -3.22 -0.40 6.58
C GLU A 249 -4.09 -0.85 7.76
N SER A 250 -5.00 -1.79 7.51
CA SER A 250 -5.71 -2.48 8.59
C SER A 250 -4.85 -3.56 9.21
N ASP A 251 -5.23 -3.98 10.42
CA ASP A 251 -4.61 -5.12 11.08
C ASP A 251 -4.74 -6.37 10.21
N PRO A 252 -3.65 -7.11 9.97
CA PRO A 252 -3.67 -8.27 9.12
C PRO A 252 -4.52 -9.38 9.77
N PRO A 253 -5.44 -10.00 9.02
CA PRO A 253 -6.25 -11.10 9.53
C PRO A 253 -5.40 -12.37 9.70
N ALA A 254 -5.97 -13.36 10.39
CA ALA A 254 -5.39 -14.70 10.42
C ALA A 254 -5.37 -15.30 9.01
N LEU A 255 -4.27 -15.97 8.67
CA LEU A 255 -4.04 -16.63 7.39
C LEU A 255 -3.97 -18.14 7.61
N THR A 256 -4.83 -18.89 6.94
CA THR A 256 -4.77 -20.35 6.92
C THR A 256 -4.17 -20.83 5.60
N LEU A 257 -3.07 -21.58 5.66
CA LEU A 257 -2.41 -22.13 4.48
C LEU A 257 -1.90 -23.55 4.73
N GLY A 258 -1.64 -24.26 3.63
CA GLY A 258 -0.99 -25.56 3.70
C GLY A 258 0.51 -25.39 3.91
N THR A 259 1.08 -26.04 4.92
CA THR A 259 2.49 -25.90 5.26
C THR A 259 3.19 -27.25 5.21
N ILE A 260 4.46 -27.22 4.83
CA ILE A 260 5.39 -28.33 5.01
C ILE A 260 6.61 -27.73 5.68
N ASP A 261 6.65 -27.80 7.00
CA ASP A 261 7.73 -27.25 7.81
C ASP A 261 9.06 -27.93 7.45
N PRO A 262 10.09 -27.17 7.01
CA PRO A 262 11.38 -27.73 6.61
C PRO A 262 12.14 -28.42 7.74
N THR A 263 11.78 -28.17 9.00
CA THR A 263 12.46 -28.72 10.18
C THR A 263 11.74 -29.91 10.81
N THR A 264 10.41 -30.00 10.67
CA THR A 264 9.60 -31.02 11.36
C THR A 264 8.80 -31.92 10.43
N ALA A 265 8.62 -31.54 9.17
CA ALA A 265 7.75 -32.24 8.22
C ALA A 265 8.47 -32.68 6.92
N LEU A 266 9.81 -32.59 6.89
CA LEU A 266 10.63 -33.16 5.83
C LEU A 266 11.39 -34.39 6.35
N TYR A 267 11.41 -35.43 5.52
CA TYR A 267 12.01 -36.73 5.83
C TYR A 267 12.96 -37.12 4.70
N ASP A 268 14.25 -37.16 5.01
CA ASP A 268 15.28 -37.68 4.11
C ASP A 268 15.26 -39.22 4.07
N ASP A 269 15.59 -39.77 2.90
CA ASP A 269 15.68 -41.20 2.61
C ASP A 269 14.37 -41.98 2.87
N ILE A 270 13.23 -41.30 2.77
CA ILE A 270 11.89 -41.88 2.89
C ILE A 270 11.13 -41.70 1.58
N ASP A 271 10.59 -42.81 1.08
CA ASP A 271 9.60 -42.87 0.02
C ASP A 271 8.19 -43.00 0.61
N LEU A 272 7.23 -42.32 -0.01
CA LEU A 272 5.82 -42.50 0.23
C LEU A 272 5.23 -43.12 -1.04
N PRO A 273 5.11 -44.45 -1.16
CA PRO A 273 4.66 -45.08 -2.40
C PRO A 273 3.17 -44.85 -2.67
N GLY A 274 2.82 -44.69 -3.95
CA GLY A 274 1.44 -44.55 -4.43
C GLY A 274 0.82 -43.19 -4.14
N GLY A 275 -0.47 -43.03 -4.48
CA GLY A 275 -1.22 -41.80 -4.23
C GLY A 275 -0.81 -40.60 -5.08
N ASP A 276 -0.03 -40.80 -6.14
CA ASP A 276 0.42 -39.72 -7.02
C ASP A 276 -0.78 -39.05 -7.73
N LEU A 277 -0.81 -37.71 -7.69
CA LEU A 277 -1.86 -36.91 -8.34
C LEU A 277 -1.79 -36.99 -9.88
N SER A 278 -0.64 -37.38 -10.42
CA SER A 278 -0.36 -37.45 -11.86
C SER A 278 0.48 -38.68 -12.17
N ARG A 279 0.31 -39.23 -13.39
CA ARG A 279 1.16 -40.31 -13.92
C ARG A 279 2.54 -39.83 -14.38
N ARG A 280 2.79 -38.53 -14.32
CA ARG A 280 4.05 -37.88 -14.72
C ARG A 280 4.52 -36.99 -13.56
N PRO A 281 5.84 -36.87 -13.36
CA PRO A 281 6.37 -35.99 -12.33
C PRO A 281 6.06 -34.52 -12.63
N GLU A 282 5.99 -33.70 -11.58
CA GLU A 282 5.80 -32.25 -11.67
C GLU A 282 6.99 -31.62 -12.40
N ARG A 283 6.72 -31.03 -13.57
CA ARG A 283 7.75 -30.61 -14.53
C ARG A 283 8.50 -29.36 -14.09
N ALA A 284 7.81 -28.47 -13.38
CA ALA A 284 8.41 -27.23 -12.89
C ALA A 284 9.34 -27.46 -11.70
N ALA A 285 9.11 -28.52 -10.92
CA ALA A 285 9.81 -28.79 -9.68
C ALA A 285 11.08 -29.63 -9.87
N ARG A 286 12.25 -28.96 -9.89
CA ARG A 286 13.55 -29.61 -10.17
C ARG A 286 14.45 -29.76 -8.94
N THR A 287 14.00 -29.28 -7.79
CA THR A 287 14.69 -29.40 -6.50
C THR A 287 13.70 -29.88 -5.43
N PRO A 288 14.19 -30.40 -4.27
CA PRO A 288 13.30 -30.72 -3.16
C PRO A 288 12.48 -29.51 -2.68
N LEU A 289 13.08 -28.31 -2.71
CA LEU A 289 12.39 -27.08 -2.34
C LEU A 289 11.27 -26.77 -3.33
N ASP A 290 11.52 -26.83 -4.64
CA ASP A 290 10.48 -26.59 -5.64
C ASP A 290 9.34 -27.60 -5.51
N CYS A 291 9.66 -28.86 -5.22
CA CYS A 291 8.67 -29.92 -5.06
C CYS A 291 7.80 -29.70 -3.82
N ARG A 292 8.41 -29.25 -2.72
CA ARG A 292 7.70 -28.84 -1.51
C ARG A 292 6.75 -27.69 -1.79
N LEU A 293 7.24 -26.63 -2.45
CA LEU A 293 6.45 -25.45 -2.79
C LEU A 293 5.29 -25.81 -3.73
N ALA A 294 5.55 -26.63 -4.75
CA ALA A 294 4.52 -27.14 -5.66
C ALA A 294 3.43 -27.94 -4.91
N CYS A 295 3.78 -28.77 -3.91
CA CYS A 295 2.78 -29.45 -3.09
C CYS A 295 2.00 -28.48 -2.19
N ILE A 296 2.63 -27.42 -1.68
CA ILE A 296 1.93 -26.41 -0.90
C ILE A 296 0.89 -25.68 -1.76
N ASP A 297 1.26 -25.32 -2.98
CA ASP A 297 0.39 -24.58 -3.91
C ASP A 297 -0.72 -25.46 -4.50
N GLU A 298 -0.48 -26.77 -4.65
CA GLU A 298 -1.47 -27.74 -5.11
C GLU A 298 -2.46 -28.09 -3.99
N LYS A 299 -3.74 -27.74 -4.19
CA LYS A 299 -4.81 -27.91 -3.19
C LYS A 299 -5.06 -29.37 -2.84
N SER A 300 -4.98 -30.27 -3.81
CA SER A 300 -5.20 -31.71 -3.59
C SER A 300 -3.97 -32.43 -3.08
N CYS A 301 -2.80 -31.76 -3.00
CA CYS A 301 -1.58 -32.37 -2.50
C CYS A 301 -1.59 -32.41 -0.97
N VAL A 302 -1.35 -33.58 -0.40
CA VAL A 302 -1.20 -33.82 1.05
C VAL A 302 0.22 -34.24 1.43
N ALA A 303 1.01 -34.68 0.45
CA ALA A 303 2.40 -35.04 0.62
C ALA A 303 3.15 -34.99 -0.72
N PHE A 304 4.46 -34.95 -0.69
CA PHE A 304 5.28 -35.17 -1.89
C PHE A 304 6.40 -36.15 -1.63
N THR A 305 6.94 -36.72 -2.69
CA THR A 305 8.24 -37.39 -2.70
C THR A 305 9.07 -36.85 -3.85
N TYR A 306 10.26 -36.35 -3.53
CA TYR A 306 11.25 -35.91 -4.50
C TYR A 306 12.39 -36.93 -4.60
N ILE A 307 12.68 -37.39 -5.81
CA ILE A 307 13.70 -38.40 -6.08
C ILE A 307 14.98 -37.68 -6.54
N LYS A 308 15.95 -37.48 -5.63
CA LYS A 308 17.18 -36.71 -5.91
C LYS A 308 17.96 -37.24 -7.14
N PRO A 309 18.19 -38.56 -7.31
CA PRO A 309 18.95 -39.06 -8.47
C PRO A 309 18.28 -38.80 -9.82
N LYS A 310 16.94 -38.78 -9.87
CA LYS A 310 16.17 -38.60 -11.11
C LYS A 310 15.72 -37.16 -11.35
N LYS A 311 15.79 -36.30 -10.32
CA LYS A 311 15.23 -34.94 -10.31
C LYS A 311 13.73 -34.94 -10.62
N GLU A 312 13.02 -35.91 -10.07
CA GLU A 312 11.58 -36.08 -10.26
C GLU A 312 10.83 -35.67 -8.99
N CYS A 313 9.81 -34.84 -9.16
CA CYS A 313 8.88 -34.46 -8.11
C CYS A 313 7.55 -35.20 -8.28
N TRP A 314 7.13 -35.92 -7.26
CA TRP A 314 5.87 -36.66 -7.24
C TRP A 314 4.94 -36.09 -6.17
N LEU A 315 3.94 -35.32 -6.60
CA LEU A 315 2.89 -34.76 -5.74
C LEU A 315 1.84 -35.82 -5.44
N LYS A 316 1.41 -35.91 -4.19
CA LYS A 316 0.56 -37.01 -3.71
C LYS A 316 -0.73 -36.50 -3.07
N GLY A 317 -1.85 -37.12 -3.44
CA GLY A 317 -3.17 -36.89 -2.84
C GLY A 317 -3.50 -37.79 -1.65
N SER A 318 -2.69 -38.82 -1.41
CA SER A 318 -2.79 -39.69 -0.23
C SER A 318 -1.42 -40.15 0.23
N ILE A 319 -1.27 -40.43 1.52
CA ILE A 319 -0.03 -40.91 2.11
C ILE A 319 -0.06 -42.45 2.14
N GLY A 320 0.83 -43.09 1.37
CA GLY A 320 1.07 -44.53 1.45
C GLY A 320 1.89 -44.93 2.68
N THR A 321 2.13 -46.24 2.85
CA THR A 321 2.99 -46.74 3.94
C THR A 321 4.44 -46.28 3.73
N PRO A 322 5.04 -45.49 4.63
CA PRO A 322 6.40 -45.00 4.45
C PRO A 322 7.41 -46.14 4.34
N THR A 323 8.29 -46.05 3.35
CA THR A 323 9.38 -47.04 3.13
C THR A 323 10.72 -46.34 3.00
N PHE A 324 11.80 -47.04 3.34
CA PHE A 324 13.15 -46.50 3.13
C PHE A 324 13.45 -46.39 1.63
N GLY A 325 13.89 -45.22 1.19
CA GLY A 325 14.21 -44.90 -0.20
C GLY A 325 15.43 -43.98 -0.27
N LYS A 326 16.61 -44.56 -0.42
CA LYS A 326 17.87 -43.79 -0.48
C LYS A 326 17.83 -42.72 -1.57
N GLY A 327 18.15 -41.48 -1.22
CA GLY A 327 18.13 -40.34 -2.11
C GLY A 327 16.73 -39.74 -2.35
N MET A 328 15.73 -40.13 -1.56
CA MET A 328 14.40 -39.51 -1.61
C MET A 328 14.24 -38.46 -0.51
N VAL A 329 13.41 -37.44 -0.77
CA VAL A 329 12.93 -36.50 0.25
C VAL A 329 11.43 -36.54 0.19
N SER A 330 10.79 -36.90 1.29
CA SER A 330 9.34 -36.82 1.41
C SER A 330 8.93 -35.71 2.36
N GLY A 331 7.80 -35.08 2.08
CA GLY A 331 7.24 -34.04 2.94
C GLY A 331 5.75 -34.23 3.14
N LEU A 332 5.27 -33.94 4.35
CA LEU A 332 3.86 -34.06 4.72
C LEU A 332 3.25 -32.68 4.90
N LYS A 333 2.15 -32.42 4.19
CA LYS A 333 1.42 -31.15 4.25
C LYS A 333 0.42 -31.17 5.39
N LYS A 334 0.37 -30.08 6.14
CA LYS A 334 -0.65 -29.81 7.16
C LYS A 334 -1.32 -28.48 6.87
N LEU A 335 -2.53 -28.29 7.38
CA LEU A 335 -3.19 -27.00 7.34
C LEU A 335 -2.90 -26.28 8.65
N GLU A 336 -2.31 -25.09 8.57
CA GLU A 336 -1.95 -24.29 9.72
C GLU A 336 -2.50 -22.87 9.58
N THR A 337 -2.87 -22.29 10.72
CA THR A 337 -3.40 -20.92 10.80
C THR A 337 -2.40 -20.05 11.54
N PHE A 338 -1.98 -18.97 10.90
CA PHE A 338 -1.07 -17.97 11.44
C PHE A 338 -1.84 -16.68 11.68
N ALA A 339 -1.88 -16.23 12.93
CA ALA A 339 -2.36 -14.91 13.30
C ALA A 339 -1.19 -14.07 13.82
N PRO A 340 -1.25 -12.73 13.73
CA PRO A 340 -0.29 -11.87 14.41
C PRO A 340 -0.25 -12.22 15.90
N ALA A 341 0.91 -12.61 16.40
CA ALA A 341 1.11 -12.86 17.83
C ALA A 341 0.95 -11.56 18.63
N LYS A 342 1.38 -10.44 18.03
CA LYS A 342 1.16 -9.10 18.54
C LYS A 342 1.23 -8.08 17.40
N ILE A 343 0.50 -6.99 17.55
CA ILE A 343 0.65 -5.78 16.74
C ILE A 343 1.19 -4.70 17.69
N ILE A 344 2.36 -4.16 17.37
CA ILE A 344 3.12 -3.24 18.22
C ILE A 344 3.17 -1.88 17.55
N SER A 345 2.83 -0.82 18.28
CA SER A 345 3.03 0.56 17.84
C SER A 345 4.52 0.94 17.91
N LEU A 346 5.02 1.62 16.89
CA LEU A 346 6.43 2.05 16.78
C LEU A 346 6.67 3.49 17.26
N ASN A 347 5.61 4.16 17.73
CA ASN A 347 5.62 5.58 18.12
C ASN A 347 5.73 5.79 19.64
N GLU A 348 6.18 4.77 20.39
CA GLU A 348 6.41 4.85 21.85
C GLU A 348 7.91 4.92 22.20
#